data_AF-A0A3D0L885-F1
#
_entry.id   AF-A0A3D0L885-F1
#
_cell.length_a   1.000
_cell.length_b   1.000
_cell.length_c   1.000
_cell.angle_alpha   90.00
_cell.angle_beta   90.00
_cell.angle_gamma   90.00
#
_symmetry.space_group_name_H-M   'P 1'
#
loop_
_entity.id
_entity.type
_entity.pdbx_description
1 polymer ?
#
loop_
_entity_poly.entity_id
_entity_poly.type
_entity_poly.pdbx_seq_one_letter_code
_entity_poly.pdbx_strand_id
1 'polypeptide(L)'
;MIESTDSKDLDSASEAFRLLYRIADRLRSPEGCPWDKVQTPSSMRPNLIEETFEAVDAITRSDSADAKEELGDILFDLLLVLGMYRDSGDFTPADAIQDVAEKMVRRHPHVDFSGIEGLEVSAQGEDLKNSSVEQVFSRWNDIKNNVEGRKKDFVLDQVPDGFPPLLKACKYLKKAASQGFKWPSADYAADKVREELLEVKEAAREDDKDHLEDELGDLLFSAVCLSMEYGICADAALERACRKFRRRYSYVESGMKNKSNSENSNPLEEMEALWKEAKKKGL
;
A
#
# COMPACT_ATOMS: atom_id res chain seq x y z
N MET A 1 10.69 -6.52 -22.36
CA MET A 1 10.50 -7.97 -22.14
C MET A 1 11.08 -8.26 -20.77
N ILE A 2 10.32 -8.93 -19.90
CA ILE A 2 10.82 -9.40 -18.60
C ILE A 2 11.48 -10.75 -18.91
N GLU A 3 12.79 -10.81 -18.82
CA GLU A 3 13.53 -12.08 -18.99
C GLU A 3 13.40 -12.91 -17.71
N SER A 4 13.37 -14.24 -17.85
CA SER A 4 13.42 -15.13 -16.70
C SER A 4 14.75 -14.95 -15.96
N THR A 5 14.70 -14.78 -14.65
CA THR A 5 15.87 -14.71 -13.78
C THR A 5 16.77 -15.93 -13.98
N ASP A 6 18.10 -15.73 -14.04
CA ASP A 6 19.07 -16.83 -14.11
C ASP A 6 18.92 -17.73 -12.87
N SER A 7 18.97 -19.05 -13.07
CA SER A 7 19.04 -20.08 -12.02
C SER A 7 19.97 -19.73 -10.86
N LYS A 8 21.14 -19.13 -11.16
CA LYS A 8 22.12 -18.73 -10.14
C LYS A 8 21.63 -17.63 -9.21
N ASP A 9 20.85 -16.68 -9.72
CA ASP A 9 20.31 -15.59 -8.92
C ASP A 9 19.18 -16.10 -8.01
N LEU A 10 18.38 -17.06 -8.49
CA LEU A 10 17.36 -17.74 -7.68
C LEU A 10 17.99 -18.53 -6.51
N ASP A 11 19.05 -19.29 -6.79
CA ASP A 11 19.78 -20.04 -5.75
C ASP A 11 20.40 -19.10 -4.71
N SER A 12 21.01 -18.01 -5.18
CA SER A 12 21.59 -16.97 -4.31
C SER A 12 20.55 -16.34 -3.38
N ALA A 13 19.37 -16.01 -3.91
CA ALA A 13 18.27 -15.45 -3.12
C ALA A 13 17.73 -16.45 -2.09
N SER A 14 17.61 -17.72 -2.47
CA SER A 14 17.20 -18.80 -1.56
C SER A 14 18.16 -18.97 -0.38
N GLU A 15 19.47 -18.99 -0.66
CA GLU A 15 20.49 -19.08 0.39
C GLU A 15 20.54 -17.83 1.27
N ALA A 16 20.34 -16.63 0.71
CA ALA A 16 20.24 -15.40 1.48
C ALA A 16 19.02 -15.40 2.44
N PHE A 17 17.86 -15.85 1.95
CA PHE A 17 16.67 -16.02 2.78
C PHE A 17 16.91 -17.03 3.91
N ARG A 18 17.52 -18.17 3.58
CA ARG A 18 17.89 -19.20 4.56
C ARG A 18 18.83 -18.67 5.63
N LEU A 19 19.81 -17.86 5.24
CA LEU A 19 20.72 -17.19 6.17
C LEU A 19 19.95 -16.26 7.12
N LEU A 20 19.09 -15.38 6.58
CA LEU A 20 18.30 -14.43 7.37
C LEU A 20 17.37 -15.16 8.36
N TYR A 21 16.70 -16.22 7.92
CA TYR A 21 15.87 -17.06 8.79
C TYR A 21 16.66 -17.66 9.96
N ARG A 22 17.87 -18.20 9.70
CA ARG A 22 18.74 -18.74 10.76
C ARG A 22 19.21 -17.67 11.74
N ILE A 23 19.44 -16.45 11.27
CA ILE A 23 19.78 -15.31 12.13
C ILE A 23 18.59 -14.97 13.03
N ALA A 24 17.39 -14.80 12.47
CA ALA A 24 16.18 -14.52 13.23
C ALA A 24 15.87 -15.60 14.28
N ASP A 25 16.02 -16.89 13.91
CA ASP A 25 15.86 -18.01 14.84
C ASP A 25 16.90 -17.98 15.97
N ARG A 26 18.17 -17.70 15.65
CA ARG A 26 19.25 -17.60 16.64
C ARG A 26 19.00 -16.47 17.62
N LEU A 27 18.53 -15.31 17.16
CA LEU A 27 18.22 -14.16 18.00
C LEU A 27 17.14 -14.46 19.03
N ARG A 28 16.18 -15.32 18.69
CA ARG A 28 15.11 -15.74 19.62
C ARG A 28 15.39 -17.03 20.40
N SER A 29 16.52 -17.70 20.13
CA SER A 29 16.93 -18.91 20.86
C SER A 29 17.16 -18.65 22.36
N PRO A 30 17.27 -19.68 23.22
CA PRO A 30 17.53 -19.49 24.66
C PRO A 30 18.74 -18.60 24.97
N GLU A 31 19.82 -18.74 24.19
CA GLU A 31 21.06 -17.93 24.27
C GLU A 31 21.05 -16.71 23.32
N GLY A 32 19.89 -16.35 22.81
CA GLY A 32 19.69 -15.25 21.88
C GLY A 32 19.63 -13.87 22.56
N CYS A 33 19.21 -12.88 21.79
CA CYS A 33 19.08 -11.50 22.23
C CYS A 33 17.92 -11.35 23.22
N PRO A 34 18.13 -10.77 24.42
CA PRO A 34 17.04 -10.56 25.38
C PRO A 34 15.92 -9.69 24.84
N TRP A 35 16.24 -8.69 24.00
CA TRP A 35 15.24 -7.81 23.38
C TRP A 35 14.33 -8.57 22.43
N ASP A 36 14.89 -9.36 21.52
CA ASP A 36 14.10 -10.10 20.53
C ASP A 36 13.24 -11.18 21.17
N LYS A 37 13.72 -11.80 22.26
CA LYS A 37 12.99 -12.84 23.00
C LYS A 37 11.74 -12.31 23.71
N VAL A 38 11.78 -11.08 24.24
CA VAL A 38 10.61 -10.49 24.94
C VAL A 38 9.53 -9.99 23.98
N GLN A 39 9.84 -9.86 22.69
CA GLN A 39 8.87 -9.45 21.69
C GLN A 39 7.77 -10.50 21.48
N THR A 40 6.59 -9.99 21.17
CA THR A 40 5.37 -10.74 20.86
C THR A 40 4.80 -10.26 19.51
N PRO A 41 3.91 -11.02 18.86
CA PRO A 41 3.28 -10.56 17.62
C PRO A 41 2.58 -9.21 17.77
N SER A 42 2.04 -8.92 18.96
CA SER A 42 1.39 -7.64 19.24
C SER A 42 2.37 -6.48 19.40
N SER A 43 3.53 -6.71 20.04
CA SER A 43 4.55 -5.67 20.23
C SER A 43 5.34 -5.37 18.96
N MET A 44 5.42 -6.31 18.00
CA MET A 44 6.03 -6.10 16.69
C MET A 44 5.13 -5.38 15.68
N ARG A 45 3.85 -5.16 15.99
CA ARG A 45 2.91 -4.47 15.07
C ARG A 45 3.40 -3.08 14.64
N PRO A 46 3.93 -2.22 15.54
CA PRO A 46 4.43 -0.90 15.15
C PRO A 46 5.59 -1.00 14.17
N ASN A 47 6.57 -1.87 14.44
CA ASN A 47 7.73 -2.09 13.55
C ASN A 47 7.27 -2.50 12.15
N LEU A 48 6.43 -3.53 12.04
CA LEU A 48 5.90 -3.95 10.73
C LEU A 48 5.21 -2.81 9.95
N ILE A 49 4.53 -1.90 10.66
CA ILE A 49 3.87 -0.75 10.04
C ILE A 49 4.93 0.27 9.61
N GLU A 50 5.85 0.64 10.51
CA GLU A 50 6.94 1.59 10.28
C GLU A 50 7.77 1.19 9.06
N GLU A 51 8.38 0.00 9.06
CA GLU A 51 9.21 -0.49 7.95
C GLU A 51 8.42 -0.55 6.63
N THR A 52 7.13 -0.90 6.69
CA THR A 52 6.26 -0.88 5.49
C THR A 52 6.08 0.54 4.95
N PHE A 53 5.89 1.53 5.81
CA PHE A 53 5.75 2.92 5.40
C PHE A 53 7.08 3.51 4.92
N GLU A 54 8.21 3.12 5.52
CA GLU A 54 9.54 3.51 5.07
C GLU A 54 9.86 2.93 3.69
N ALA A 55 9.56 1.64 3.46
CA ALA A 55 9.68 1.04 2.13
C ALA A 55 8.79 1.73 1.08
N VAL A 56 7.54 2.08 1.44
CA VAL A 56 6.64 2.84 0.57
C VAL A 56 7.21 4.23 0.26
N ASP A 57 7.78 4.91 1.26
CA ASP A 57 8.40 6.23 1.11
C ASP A 57 9.60 6.18 0.14
N ALA A 58 10.48 5.20 0.33
CA ALA A 58 11.66 4.95 -0.49
C ALA A 58 11.29 4.64 -1.95
N ILE A 59 10.32 3.74 -2.18
CA ILE A 59 9.78 3.45 -3.52
C ILE A 59 9.19 4.71 -4.15
N THR A 60 8.46 5.51 -3.38
CA THR A 60 7.86 6.77 -3.86
C THR A 60 8.92 7.82 -4.21
N ARG A 61 10.08 7.82 -3.54
CA ARG A 61 11.25 8.63 -3.92
C ARG A 61 12.05 8.05 -5.08
N SER A 62 11.73 6.82 -5.51
CA SER A 62 12.58 6.05 -6.46
C SER A 62 14.00 5.88 -5.94
N ASP A 63 14.16 5.77 -4.62
CA ASP A 63 15.44 5.54 -3.96
C ASP A 63 15.66 4.04 -3.79
N SER A 64 16.41 3.44 -4.71
CA SER A 64 16.62 1.99 -4.73
C SER A 64 17.54 1.49 -3.61
N ALA A 65 18.40 2.34 -3.06
CA ALA A 65 19.31 1.93 -1.99
C ALA A 65 18.52 1.79 -0.69
N ASP A 66 17.72 2.81 -0.39
CA ASP A 66 16.83 2.88 0.75
C ASP A 66 15.75 1.79 0.64
N ALA A 67 15.09 1.65 -0.51
CA ALA A 67 14.09 0.60 -0.71
C ALA A 67 14.66 -0.82 -0.51
N LYS A 68 15.95 -1.04 -0.78
CA LYS A 68 16.60 -2.33 -0.53
C LYS A 68 16.78 -2.60 0.96
N GLU A 69 17.09 -1.57 1.74
CA GLU A 69 17.21 -1.63 3.21
C GLU A 69 15.87 -1.96 3.84
N GLU A 70 14.86 -1.11 3.59
CA GLU A 70 13.52 -1.24 4.18
C GLU A 70 12.81 -2.55 3.81
N LEU A 71 12.94 -3.01 2.55
CA LEU A 71 12.39 -4.31 2.14
C LEU A 71 13.08 -5.49 2.85
N GLY A 72 14.36 -5.33 3.22
CA GLY A 72 15.09 -6.30 4.02
C GLY A 72 14.61 -6.33 5.48
N ASP A 73 14.33 -5.16 6.05
CA ASP A 73 13.86 -5.03 7.44
C ASP A 73 12.43 -5.56 7.60
N ILE A 74 11.54 -5.30 6.63
CA ILE A 74 10.23 -5.97 6.55
C ILE A 74 10.38 -7.50 6.57
N LEU A 75 11.31 -8.06 5.78
CA LEU A 75 11.54 -9.51 5.75
C LEU A 75 12.03 -10.02 7.10
N PHE A 76 12.95 -9.30 7.74
CA PHE A 76 13.48 -9.68 9.04
C PHE A 76 12.40 -9.68 10.13
N ASP A 77 11.61 -8.61 10.21
CA ASP A 77 10.49 -8.48 11.16
C ASP A 77 9.44 -9.56 10.95
N LEU A 78 9.10 -9.87 9.69
CA LEU A 78 8.19 -10.97 9.37
C LEU A 78 8.72 -12.31 9.88
N LEU A 79 10.02 -12.59 9.71
CA LEU A 79 10.62 -13.83 10.18
C LEU A 79 10.62 -13.94 11.71
N LEU A 80 10.84 -12.83 12.43
CA LEU A 80 10.69 -12.79 13.89
C LEU A 80 9.25 -13.12 14.33
N VAL A 81 8.25 -12.50 13.69
CA VAL A 81 6.83 -12.74 14.00
C VAL A 81 6.41 -14.17 13.67
N LEU A 82 6.84 -14.73 12.53
CA LEU A 82 6.61 -16.14 12.20
C LEU A 82 7.26 -17.07 13.25
N GLY A 83 8.46 -16.72 13.72
CA GLY A 83 9.11 -17.42 14.83
C GLY A 83 8.27 -17.41 16.12
N MET A 84 7.62 -16.29 16.45
CA MET A 84 6.76 -16.19 17.63
C MET A 84 5.51 -17.08 17.56
N TYR A 85 4.89 -17.23 16.38
CA TYR A 85 3.77 -18.15 16.19
C TYR A 85 4.20 -19.62 16.30
N ARG A 86 5.43 -19.94 15.85
CA ARG A 86 6.02 -21.25 16.08
C ARG A 86 6.29 -21.50 17.56
N ASP A 87 6.84 -20.52 18.27
CA ASP A 87 7.17 -20.64 19.69
C ASP A 87 5.92 -20.87 20.57
N SER A 88 4.74 -20.40 20.12
CA SER A 88 3.44 -20.65 20.75
C SER A 88 2.76 -21.95 20.30
N GLY A 89 3.30 -22.64 19.31
CA GLY A 89 2.77 -23.89 18.78
C GLY A 89 1.59 -23.74 17.83
N ASP A 90 1.32 -22.53 17.33
CA ASP A 90 0.19 -22.25 16.44
C ASP A 90 0.47 -22.76 15.01
N PHE A 91 1.55 -22.30 14.39
CA PHE A 91 2.03 -22.75 13.08
C PHE A 91 3.51 -22.42 12.89
N THR A 92 4.16 -23.08 11.94
CA THR A 92 5.57 -22.85 11.61
C THR A 92 5.74 -21.85 10.47
N PRO A 93 6.90 -21.18 10.34
CA PRO A 93 7.22 -20.38 9.17
C PRO A 93 7.05 -21.15 7.84
N ALA A 94 7.35 -22.46 7.84
CA ALA A 94 7.18 -23.31 6.67
C ALA A 94 5.70 -23.43 6.27
N ASP A 95 4.81 -23.67 7.24
CA ASP A 95 3.36 -23.76 6.99
C ASP A 95 2.84 -22.47 6.33
N ALA A 96 3.22 -21.31 6.86
CA ALA A 96 2.78 -20.02 6.32
C ALA A 96 3.28 -19.75 4.88
N ILE A 97 4.54 -20.10 4.60
CA ILE A 97 5.17 -19.91 3.28
C ILE A 97 4.60 -20.90 2.27
N GLN A 98 4.38 -22.15 2.67
CA GLN A 98 3.80 -23.19 1.83
C GLN A 98 2.34 -22.88 1.49
N ASP A 99 1.55 -22.44 2.46
CA ASP A 99 0.16 -22.00 2.26
C ASP A 99 0.05 -20.87 1.23
N VAL A 100 0.97 -19.89 1.24
CA VAL A 100 0.97 -18.82 0.24
C VAL A 100 1.45 -19.31 -1.12
N ALA A 101 2.45 -20.19 -1.18
CA ALA A 101 2.93 -20.78 -2.43
C ALA A 101 1.83 -21.58 -3.14
N GLU A 102 1.19 -22.52 -2.45
CA GLU A 102 0.07 -23.31 -2.99
C GLU A 102 -1.10 -22.42 -3.41
N LYS A 103 -1.41 -21.39 -2.61
CA LYS A 103 -2.43 -20.38 -2.95
C LYS A 103 -2.06 -19.61 -4.21
N MET A 104 -0.79 -19.24 -4.42
CA MET A 104 -0.36 -18.56 -5.64
C MET A 104 -0.49 -19.48 -6.85
N VAL A 105 -0.08 -20.74 -6.75
CA VAL A 105 -0.25 -21.73 -7.83
C VAL A 105 -1.73 -21.91 -8.18
N ARG A 106 -2.59 -22.13 -7.18
CA ARG A 106 -4.03 -22.28 -7.38
C ARG A 106 -4.68 -21.06 -8.05
N ARG A 107 -4.23 -19.84 -7.73
CA ARG A 107 -4.78 -18.59 -8.28
C ARG A 107 -4.22 -18.22 -9.66
N HIS A 108 -3.19 -18.92 -10.13
CA HIS A 108 -2.59 -18.71 -11.45
C HIS A 108 -2.62 -19.99 -12.29
N PRO A 109 -3.80 -20.59 -12.55
CA PRO A 109 -3.90 -21.83 -13.34
C PRO A 109 -3.44 -21.67 -14.80
N HIS A 110 -3.21 -20.43 -15.25
CA HIS A 110 -2.70 -20.08 -16.57
C HIS A 110 -1.17 -20.07 -16.66
N VAL A 111 -0.48 -20.18 -15.52
CA VAL A 111 0.99 -20.24 -15.46
C VAL A 111 1.40 -21.69 -15.30
N ASP A 112 2.34 -22.14 -16.12
CA ASP A 112 2.95 -23.46 -15.98
C ASP A 112 4.01 -23.39 -14.87
N PHE A 113 3.79 -24.15 -13.80
CA PHE A 113 4.72 -24.26 -12.66
C PHE A 113 5.45 -25.62 -12.63
N SER A 114 5.29 -26.47 -13.64
CA SER A 114 5.83 -27.84 -13.66
C SER A 114 7.36 -27.93 -13.57
N GLY A 115 8.07 -26.83 -13.83
CA GLY A 115 9.53 -26.73 -13.70
C GLY A 115 10.05 -26.23 -12.35
N ILE A 116 9.18 -25.97 -11.36
CA ILE A 116 9.60 -25.51 -10.03
C ILE A 116 9.84 -26.71 -9.12
N GLU A 117 11.10 -26.90 -8.72
CA GLU A 117 11.51 -27.95 -7.79
C GLU A 117 10.90 -27.72 -6.39
N GLY A 118 10.41 -28.79 -5.75
CA GLY A 118 9.77 -28.72 -4.43
C GLY A 118 8.29 -28.35 -4.44
N LEU A 119 7.69 -28.08 -5.61
CA LEU A 119 6.24 -27.89 -5.72
C LEU A 119 5.53 -29.24 -5.88
N GLU A 120 4.81 -29.68 -4.84
CA GLU A 120 4.06 -30.96 -4.86
C GLU A 120 2.78 -30.88 -5.71
N VAL A 121 2.30 -29.68 -6.02
CA VAL A 121 1.07 -29.47 -6.77
C VAL A 121 1.34 -29.55 -8.28
N SER A 122 0.75 -30.55 -8.95
CA SER A 122 0.79 -30.65 -10.42
C SER A 122 -0.06 -29.54 -11.05
N ALA A 123 0.54 -28.39 -11.32
CA ALA A 123 -0.11 -27.33 -12.08
C ALA A 123 0.19 -27.54 -13.58
N GLN A 124 -0.75 -28.18 -14.27
CA GLN A 124 -0.77 -28.14 -15.73
C GLN A 124 -1.35 -26.78 -16.11
N GLY A 125 -0.52 -25.89 -16.67
CA GLY A 125 -0.98 -24.60 -17.13
C GLY A 125 -2.10 -24.78 -18.17
N GLU A 126 -3.28 -24.21 -17.92
CA GLU A 126 -4.29 -24.06 -18.96
C GLU A 126 -3.73 -23.12 -20.03
N ASP A 127 -3.84 -23.49 -21.31
CA ASP A 127 -3.26 -22.72 -22.41
C ASP A 127 -3.99 -21.38 -22.58
N LEU A 128 -3.44 -20.37 -21.91
CA LEU A 128 -3.99 -19.03 -21.83
C LEU A 128 -2.97 -17.98 -22.27
N LYS A 129 -2.05 -18.37 -23.17
CA LYS A 129 -0.99 -17.52 -23.73
C LYS A 129 -1.46 -16.18 -24.35
N ASN A 130 -2.77 -15.97 -24.50
CA ASN A 130 -3.38 -14.76 -25.05
C ASN A 130 -4.54 -14.18 -24.19
N SER A 131 -4.63 -14.47 -22.90
CA SER A 131 -5.66 -13.87 -22.05
C SER A 131 -5.38 -12.40 -21.76
N SER A 132 -6.42 -11.57 -21.85
CA SER A 132 -6.36 -10.17 -21.41
C SER A 132 -6.17 -10.06 -19.89
N VAL A 133 -5.61 -8.94 -19.42
CA VAL A 133 -5.43 -8.64 -17.99
C VAL A 133 -6.77 -8.73 -17.23
N GLU A 134 -7.85 -8.29 -17.88
CA GLU A 134 -9.20 -8.32 -17.34
C GLU A 134 -9.71 -9.76 -17.13
N GLN A 135 -9.44 -10.67 -18.06
CA GLN A 135 -9.82 -12.08 -17.94
C GLN A 135 -9.05 -12.77 -16.81
N VAL A 136 -7.74 -12.51 -16.70
CA VAL A 136 -6.91 -13.03 -15.60
C VAL A 136 -7.43 -12.52 -14.25
N PHE A 137 -7.72 -11.22 -14.15
CA PHE A 137 -8.26 -10.62 -12.94
C PHE A 137 -9.65 -11.15 -12.55
N SER A 138 -10.54 -11.34 -13.53
CA SER A 138 -11.86 -11.94 -13.30
C SER A 138 -11.74 -13.35 -12.73
N ARG A 139 -10.87 -14.18 -13.31
CA ARG A 139 -10.66 -15.56 -12.88
C ARG A 139 -10.01 -15.65 -11.50
N TRP A 140 -9.07 -14.75 -11.20
CA TRP A 140 -8.49 -14.64 -9.86
C TRP A 140 -9.56 -14.37 -8.79
N ASN A 141 -10.52 -13.49 -9.08
CA ASN A 141 -11.65 -13.24 -8.18
C ASN A 141 -12.60 -14.43 -8.07
N ASP A 142 -12.83 -15.15 -9.18
CA ASP A 142 -13.65 -16.37 -9.21
C ASP A 142 -13.07 -17.46 -8.31
N ILE A 143 -11.77 -17.76 -8.45
CA ILE A 143 -11.06 -18.73 -7.60
C ILE A 143 -11.15 -18.35 -6.12
N LYS A 144 -10.93 -17.06 -5.81
CA LYS A 144 -11.03 -16.55 -4.43
C LYS A 144 -12.42 -16.80 -3.82
N ASN A 145 -13.49 -16.59 -4.58
CA ASN A 145 -14.85 -16.65 -4.07
C ASN A 145 -15.43 -18.08 -4.08
N ASN A 146 -15.23 -18.81 -5.18
CA ASN A 146 -15.94 -20.06 -5.46
C ASN A 146 -15.11 -21.31 -5.16
N VAL A 147 -13.77 -21.24 -5.21
CA VAL A 147 -12.88 -22.38 -4.90
C VAL A 147 -12.40 -22.34 -3.46
N GLU A 148 -11.96 -21.16 -2.98
CA GLU A 148 -11.45 -21.01 -1.61
C GLU A 148 -12.54 -20.77 -0.56
N GLY A 149 -13.81 -20.72 -0.97
CA GLY A 149 -14.94 -20.52 -0.05
C GLY A 149 -14.92 -19.18 0.70
N ARG A 150 -14.18 -18.17 0.23
CA ARG A 150 -14.12 -16.84 0.87
C ARG A 150 -15.33 -15.96 0.51
N LYS A 151 -16.44 -16.57 0.11
CA LYS A 151 -17.68 -15.86 -0.18
C LYS A 151 -18.21 -15.30 1.13
N LYS A 152 -18.17 -13.98 1.24
CA LYS A 152 -18.86 -13.22 2.29
C LYS A 152 -20.26 -12.88 1.81
N ASP A 153 -21.16 -12.60 2.74
CA ASP A 153 -22.53 -12.20 2.44
C ASP A 153 -22.54 -10.90 1.62
N PHE A 154 -21.64 -9.96 1.94
CA PHE A 154 -21.42 -8.76 1.14
C PHE A 154 -20.00 -8.67 0.59
N VAL A 155 -19.87 -8.10 -0.61
CA VAL A 155 -18.58 -7.98 -1.32
C VAL A 155 -17.61 -7.05 -0.56
N LEU A 156 -18.14 -6.06 0.16
CA LEU A 156 -17.35 -5.10 0.93
C LEU A 156 -16.86 -5.66 2.27
N ASP A 157 -17.47 -6.72 2.81
CA ASP A 157 -17.00 -7.43 4.03
C ASP A 157 -15.61 -8.06 3.87
N GLN A 158 -15.08 -8.07 2.64
CA GLN A 158 -13.73 -8.49 2.33
C GLN A 158 -12.68 -7.40 2.59
N VAL A 159 -13.09 -6.18 2.95
CA VAL A 159 -12.19 -5.07 3.28
C VAL A 159 -12.01 -5.03 4.80
N PRO A 160 -10.78 -5.21 5.31
CA PRO A 160 -10.52 -5.18 6.75
C PRO A 160 -10.86 -3.84 7.42
N ASP A 161 -11.47 -3.90 8.60
CA ASP A 161 -11.81 -2.72 9.40
C ASP A 161 -10.57 -1.96 9.90
N GLY A 162 -9.42 -2.62 10.02
CA GLY A 162 -8.18 -1.99 10.47
C GLY A 162 -7.50 -1.10 9.42
N PHE A 163 -7.99 -1.05 8.18
CA PHE A 163 -7.36 -0.23 7.14
C PHE A 163 -7.58 1.27 7.39
N PRO A 164 -6.58 2.13 7.11
CA PRO A 164 -6.78 3.58 7.10
C PRO A 164 -7.87 3.98 6.09
N PRO A 165 -8.62 5.08 6.33
CA PRO A 165 -9.75 5.48 5.49
C PRO A 165 -9.44 5.57 3.99
N LEU A 166 -8.28 6.14 3.63
CA LEU A 166 -7.86 6.27 2.22
C LEU A 166 -7.69 4.91 1.52
N LEU A 167 -7.07 3.95 2.22
CA LEU A 167 -6.90 2.59 1.73
C LEU A 167 -8.24 1.86 1.68
N LYS A 168 -9.12 2.05 2.67
CA LYS A 168 -10.49 1.50 2.66
C LYS A 168 -11.27 1.98 1.44
N ALA A 169 -11.28 3.30 1.17
CA ALA A 169 -11.96 3.88 0.02
C ALA A 169 -11.49 3.25 -1.30
N CYS A 170 -10.17 3.15 -1.50
CA CYS A 170 -9.60 2.49 -2.68
C CYS A 170 -10.04 1.02 -2.80
N LYS A 171 -10.12 0.29 -1.69
CA LYS A 171 -10.53 -1.12 -1.69
C LYS A 171 -12.03 -1.28 -1.94
N TYR A 172 -12.87 -0.43 -1.36
CA TYR A 172 -14.31 -0.41 -1.62
C TYR A 172 -14.60 -0.13 -3.08
N LEU A 173 -13.97 0.90 -3.67
CA LEU A 173 -14.12 1.21 -5.10
C LEU A 173 -13.69 0.06 -6.00
N LYS A 174 -12.52 -0.56 -5.76
CA LYS A 174 -12.06 -1.74 -6.52
C LYS A 174 -13.03 -2.91 -6.41
N LYS A 175 -13.63 -3.10 -5.23
CA LYS A 175 -14.58 -4.18 -4.95
C LYS A 175 -15.92 -3.95 -5.63
N ALA A 176 -16.48 -2.73 -5.54
CA ALA A 176 -17.68 -2.33 -6.25
C ALA A 176 -17.49 -2.47 -7.78
N ALA A 177 -16.35 -1.98 -8.29
CA ALA A 177 -15.97 -2.10 -9.70
C ALA A 177 -15.91 -3.55 -10.19
N SER A 178 -15.46 -4.50 -9.33
CA SER A 178 -15.44 -5.92 -9.67
C SER A 178 -16.84 -6.55 -9.83
N GLN A 179 -17.88 -5.89 -9.31
CA GLN A 179 -19.28 -6.29 -9.48
C GLN A 179 -19.99 -5.52 -10.60
N GLY A 180 -19.25 -4.72 -11.37
CA GLY A 180 -19.79 -3.90 -12.46
C GLY A 180 -20.24 -2.50 -12.04
N PHE A 181 -20.12 -2.14 -10.76
CA PHE A 181 -20.36 -0.76 -10.32
C PHE A 181 -19.12 0.10 -10.62
N LYS A 182 -19.05 0.62 -11.85
CA LYS A 182 -17.96 1.44 -12.35
C LYS A 182 -18.48 2.76 -12.88
N TRP A 183 -17.67 3.81 -12.72
CA TRP A 183 -17.93 5.07 -13.40
C TRP A 183 -17.57 4.94 -14.88
N PRO A 184 -18.31 5.62 -15.78
CA PRO A 184 -18.14 5.44 -17.22
C PRO A 184 -16.87 6.10 -17.77
N SER A 185 -16.33 7.12 -17.09
CA SER A 185 -15.13 7.83 -17.50
C SER A 185 -14.53 8.69 -16.38
N ALA A 186 -13.27 9.11 -16.57
CA ALA A 186 -12.63 10.12 -15.74
C ALA A 186 -13.34 11.49 -15.77
N ASP A 187 -13.99 11.84 -16.88
CA ASP A 187 -14.77 13.08 -16.98
C ASP A 187 -16.02 13.01 -16.09
N TYR A 188 -16.73 11.88 -16.10
CA TYR A 188 -17.85 11.64 -15.18
C TYR A 188 -17.38 11.72 -13.72
N ALA A 189 -16.19 11.16 -13.44
CA ALA A 189 -15.58 11.23 -12.12
C ALA A 189 -15.28 12.67 -11.68
N ALA A 190 -14.77 13.49 -12.60
CA ALA A 190 -14.48 14.89 -12.34
C ALA A 190 -15.76 15.72 -12.14
N ASP A 191 -16.83 15.37 -12.84
CA ASP A 191 -18.15 15.97 -12.65
C ASP A 191 -18.73 15.62 -11.28
N LYS A 192 -18.60 14.36 -10.81
CA LYS A 192 -18.98 13.99 -9.43
C LYS A 192 -18.17 14.76 -8.40
N VAL A 193 -16.85 14.87 -8.52
CA VAL A 193 -16.04 15.70 -7.61
C VAL A 193 -16.53 17.16 -7.57
N ARG A 194 -17.03 17.69 -8.70
CA ARG A 194 -17.60 19.04 -8.74
C ARG A 194 -18.95 19.10 -8.03
N GLU A 195 -19.79 18.07 -8.16
CA GLU A 195 -21.06 17.92 -7.46
C GLU A 195 -20.86 17.90 -5.94
N GLU A 196 -19.98 17.02 -5.42
CA GLU A 196 -19.71 16.94 -3.98
C GLU A 196 -19.13 18.27 -3.44
N LEU A 197 -18.35 19.00 -4.25
CA LEU A 197 -17.85 20.33 -3.86
C LEU A 197 -18.98 21.37 -3.76
N LEU A 198 -20.05 21.24 -4.53
CA LEU A 198 -21.22 22.10 -4.41
C LEU A 198 -22.04 21.71 -3.17
N GLU A 199 -22.21 20.43 -2.88
CA GLU A 199 -22.91 19.93 -1.68
C GLU A 199 -22.18 20.38 -0.40
N VAL A 200 -20.84 20.27 -0.34
CA VAL A 200 -20.03 20.87 0.75
C VAL A 200 -20.32 22.36 0.94
N LYS A 201 -20.49 23.12 -0.15
CA LYS A 201 -20.78 24.57 -0.06
C LYS A 201 -22.22 24.85 0.39
N GLU A 202 -23.15 23.94 0.14
CA GLU A 202 -24.52 24.02 0.59
C GLU A 202 -24.59 23.68 2.09
N ALA A 203 -24.04 22.54 2.49
CA ALA A 203 -23.92 22.12 3.88
C ALA A 203 -23.18 23.15 4.75
N ALA A 204 -22.13 23.81 4.22
CA ALA A 204 -21.41 24.86 4.96
C ALA A 204 -22.24 26.14 5.24
N ARG A 205 -23.40 26.30 4.61
CA ARG A 205 -24.35 27.40 4.91
C ARG A 205 -25.35 27.02 5.99
N GLU A 206 -25.41 25.74 6.31
CA GLU A 206 -26.23 25.18 7.37
C GLU A 206 -25.42 25.23 8.68
N ASP A 207 -26.11 25.23 9.82
CA ASP A 207 -25.47 25.12 11.14
C ASP A 207 -25.41 23.66 11.60
N ASP A 208 -25.14 22.76 10.64
CA ASP A 208 -25.05 21.32 10.85
C ASP A 208 -23.64 20.83 10.49
N LYS A 209 -22.84 20.55 11.52
CA LYS A 209 -21.46 20.09 11.35
C LYS A 209 -21.35 18.64 10.96
N ASP A 210 -22.32 17.81 11.35
CA ASP A 210 -22.31 16.39 11.04
C ASP A 210 -22.60 16.23 9.54
N HIS A 211 -23.59 16.97 9.02
CA HIS A 211 -23.86 17.05 7.58
C HIS A 211 -22.65 17.58 6.80
N LEU A 212 -21.99 18.64 7.28
CA LEU A 212 -20.78 19.15 6.63
C LEU A 212 -19.62 18.14 6.64
N GLU A 213 -19.48 17.34 7.72
CA GLU A 213 -18.48 16.28 7.79
C GLU A 213 -18.77 15.16 6.78
N ASP A 214 -20.04 14.76 6.64
CA ASP A 214 -20.48 13.77 5.65
C ASP A 214 -20.13 14.23 4.22
N GLU A 215 -20.50 15.46 3.84
CA GLU A 215 -20.23 16.01 2.50
C GLU A 215 -18.73 16.18 2.22
N LEU A 216 -17.94 16.56 3.25
CA LEU A 216 -16.48 16.59 3.13
C LEU A 216 -15.90 15.18 2.91
N GLY A 217 -16.48 14.17 3.57
CA GLY A 217 -16.16 12.77 3.38
C GLY A 217 -16.40 12.33 1.92
N ASP A 218 -17.55 12.67 1.36
CA ASP A 218 -17.92 12.31 -0.01
C ASP A 218 -17.08 13.05 -1.06
N LEU A 219 -16.72 14.31 -0.81
CA LEU A 219 -15.73 15.03 -1.63
C LEU A 219 -14.35 14.34 -1.63
N LEU A 220 -13.88 13.87 -0.46
CA LEU A 220 -12.62 13.12 -0.38
C LEU A 220 -12.73 11.76 -1.08
N PHE A 221 -13.85 11.06 -0.91
CA PHE A 221 -14.09 9.76 -1.54
C PHE A 221 -14.19 9.86 -3.07
N SER A 222 -14.88 10.86 -3.59
CA SER A 222 -14.98 11.13 -5.03
C SER A 222 -13.63 11.50 -5.64
N ALA A 223 -12.77 12.23 -4.91
CA ALA A 223 -11.41 12.52 -5.34
C ALA A 223 -10.53 11.26 -5.46
N VAL A 224 -10.70 10.29 -4.55
CA VAL A 224 -10.08 8.96 -4.65
C VAL A 224 -10.58 8.21 -5.89
N CYS A 225 -11.88 8.26 -6.16
CA CYS A 225 -12.45 7.64 -7.34
C CYS A 225 -11.90 8.25 -8.64
N LEU A 226 -11.82 9.57 -8.71
CA LEU A 226 -11.20 10.28 -9.83
C LEU A 226 -9.74 9.87 -10.04
N SER A 227 -8.94 9.75 -8.96
CA SER A 227 -7.54 9.33 -9.10
C SER A 227 -7.46 7.92 -9.69
N MET A 228 -8.35 7.00 -9.26
CA MET A 228 -8.39 5.63 -9.75
C MET A 228 -8.80 5.54 -11.22
N GLU A 229 -9.72 6.38 -11.69
CA GLU A 229 -10.10 6.45 -13.13
C GLU A 229 -8.92 6.88 -14.01
N TYR A 230 -8.00 7.70 -13.50
CA TYR A 230 -6.73 8.00 -14.16
C TYR A 230 -5.65 6.92 -13.98
N GLY A 231 -5.95 5.82 -13.30
CA GLY A 231 -4.97 4.78 -12.97
C GLY A 231 -3.92 5.23 -11.95
N ILE A 232 -4.20 6.28 -11.18
CA ILE A 232 -3.29 6.86 -10.20
C ILE A 232 -3.67 6.41 -8.79
N CYS A 233 -2.68 5.93 -8.03
CA CYS A 233 -2.85 5.63 -6.61
C CYS A 233 -3.09 6.92 -5.82
N ALA A 234 -4.24 7.03 -5.15
CA ALA A 234 -4.62 8.22 -4.38
C ALA A 234 -3.61 8.55 -3.27
N ASP A 235 -3.13 7.52 -2.57
CA ASP A 235 -2.14 7.63 -1.50
C ASP A 235 -0.83 8.25 -1.99
N ALA A 236 -0.24 7.69 -3.05
CA ALA A 236 0.97 8.23 -3.66
C ALA A 236 0.78 9.66 -4.22
N ALA A 237 -0.42 9.96 -4.76
CA ALA A 237 -0.74 11.30 -5.25
C ALA A 237 -0.81 12.34 -4.12
N LEU A 238 -1.43 11.97 -2.99
CA LEU A 238 -1.52 12.80 -1.80
C LEU A 238 -0.14 13.01 -1.17
N GLU A 239 0.66 11.95 -1.02
CA GLU A 239 2.02 12.06 -0.48
C GLU A 239 2.90 12.99 -1.35
N ARG A 240 2.79 12.89 -2.68
CA ARG A 240 3.46 13.83 -3.59
C ARG A 240 3.02 15.27 -3.36
N ALA A 241 1.74 15.51 -3.03
CA ALA A 241 1.24 16.84 -2.69
C ALA A 241 1.78 17.32 -1.33
N CYS A 242 1.81 16.47 -0.31
CA CYS A 242 2.38 16.75 1.02
C CYS A 242 3.86 17.13 0.92
N ARG A 243 4.69 16.36 0.21
CA ARG A 243 6.11 16.67 -0.02
C ARG A 243 6.31 18.03 -0.72
N LYS A 244 5.49 18.30 -1.73
CA LYS A 244 5.51 19.59 -2.46
C LYS A 244 5.11 20.75 -1.54
N PHE A 245 4.11 20.57 -0.70
CA PHE A 245 3.74 21.56 0.31
C PHE A 245 4.90 21.80 1.28
N ARG A 246 5.49 20.75 1.84
CA ARG A 246 6.64 20.82 2.76
C ARG A 246 7.80 21.60 2.15
N ARG A 247 8.26 21.25 0.94
CA ARG A 247 9.37 21.96 0.27
C ARG A 247 9.09 23.46 0.09
N ARG A 248 7.87 23.81 -0.35
CA ARG A 248 7.47 25.21 -0.53
C ARG A 248 7.38 25.96 0.79
N TYR A 249 6.79 25.34 1.81
CA TYR A 249 6.62 25.97 3.11
C TYR A 249 7.97 26.15 3.83
N SER A 250 8.89 25.17 3.73
CA SER A 250 10.26 25.32 4.24
C SER A 250 11.01 26.50 3.58
N TYR A 251 10.76 26.75 2.28
CA TYR A 251 11.28 27.93 1.60
C TYR A 251 10.69 29.23 2.17
N VAL A 252 9.37 29.28 2.37
CA VAL A 252 8.69 30.42 3.00
C VAL A 252 9.25 30.67 4.40
N GLU A 253 9.36 29.63 5.23
CA GLU A 253 9.85 29.74 6.60
C GLU A 253 11.30 30.27 6.64
N SER A 254 12.17 29.76 5.78
CA SER A 254 13.55 30.22 5.65
C SER A 254 13.62 31.69 5.20
N GLY A 255 12.77 32.08 4.23
CA GLY A 255 12.66 33.45 3.76
C GLY A 255 12.17 34.43 4.84
N MET A 256 11.19 34.01 5.64
CA MET A 256 10.67 34.81 6.76
C MET A 256 11.71 35.00 7.87
N LYS A 257 12.47 33.95 8.22
CA LYS A 257 13.56 34.04 9.21
C LYS A 257 14.61 35.07 8.81
N ASN A 258 14.98 35.12 7.52
CA ASN A 258 15.95 36.07 6.98
C ASN A 258 15.45 37.53 6.94
N LYS A 259 14.13 37.75 7.01
CA LYS A 259 13.48 39.07 6.93
C LYS A 259 13.09 39.69 8.27
N SER A 260 13.33 38.98 9.38
CA SER A 260 12.86 39.31 10.75
C SER A 260 13.28 40.67 11.35
N ASN A 261 13.90 41.58 10.58
CA ASN A 261 14.29 42.94 10.98
C ASN A 261 13.43 44.07 10.37
N SER A 262 12.30 43.75 9.74
CA SER A 262 11.42 44.76 9.10
C SER A 262 10.19 45.04 9.98
N GLU A 263 10.16 46.20 10.65
CA GLU A 263 9.12 46.58 11.63
C GLU A 263 7.77 46.99 11.02
N ASN A 264 7.52 46.83 9.72
CA ASN A 264 6.32 47.37 9.05
C ASN A 264 5.70 46.50 7.93
N SER A 265 5.98 45.19 7.87
CA SER A 265 5.42 44.31 6.83
C SER A 265 4.20 43.52 7.32
N ASN A 266 3.15 43.41 6.49
CA ASN A 266 2.05 42.45 6.69
C ASN A 266 2.61 41.02 6.50
N PRO A 267 2.74 40.20 7.57
CA PRO A 267 3.41 38.90 7.47
C PRO A 267 2.75 37.96 6.48
N LEU A 268 1.42 38.04 6.31
CA LEU A 268 0.68 37.19 5.39
C LEU A 268 1.04 37.49 3.92
N GLU A 269 1.11 38.77 3.55
CA GLU A 269 1.49 39.19 2.20
C GLU A 269 2.93 38.75 1.86
N GLU A 270 3.83 38.81 2.85
CA GLU A 270 5.20 38.33 2.68
C GLU A 270 5.28 36.82 2.49
N MET A 271 4.53 36.06 3.30
CA MET A 271 4.44 34.60 3.16
C MET A 271 3.84 34.21 1.80
N GLU A 272 2.81 34.91 1.33
CA GLU A 272 2.24 34.70 0.00
C GLU A 272 3.23 35.01 -1.13
N ALA A 273 4.02 36.09 -1.00
CA ALA A 273 5.03 36.45 -1.99
C ALA A 273 6.13 35.37 -2.08
N LEU A 274 6.63 34.90 -0.93
CA LEU A 274 7.59 33.79 -0.85
C LEU A 274 7.01 32.48 -1.37
N TRP A 275 5.73 32.21 -1.12
CA TRP A 275 5.03 31.03 -1.64
C TRP A 275 4.89 31.06 -3.17
N LYS A 276 4.53 32.23 -3.73
CA LYS A 276 4.49 32.45 -5.19
C LYS A 276 5.88 32.29 -5.80
N GLU A 277 6.93 32.75 -5.13
CA GLU A 277 8.31 32.53 -5.56
C GLU A 277 8.70 31.04 -5.55
N ALA A 278 8.40 30.32 -4.47
CA ALA A 278 8.64 28.88 -4.36
C ALA A 278 7.96 28.10 -5.49
N LYS A 279 6.71 28.47 -5.84
CA LYS A 279 5.98 27.91 -6.99
C LYS A 279 6.72 28.17 -8.32
N LYS A 280 7.21 29.39 -8.54
CA LYS A 280 7.96 29.74 -9.77
C LYS A 280 9.28 28.97 -9.89
N LYS A 281 9.91 28.63 -8.76
CA LYS A 281 11.13 27.80 -8.71
C LYS A 281 10.88 26.30 -8.91
N GLY A 282 9.63 25.87 -9.02
CA GLY A 282 9.30 24.45 -9.20
C GLY A 282 9.46 23.60 -7.93
N LEU A 283 9.52 24.23 -6.75
CA LEU A 283 9.58 23.53 -5.47
C LEU A 283 8.28 22.73 -5.21
#